data_AF-A0AAN8J7E4-F1
#
_entry.id   AF-A0AAN8J7E4-F1
#
_cell.length_a   1.000
_cell.length_b   1.000
_cell.length_c   1.000
_cell.angle_alpha   90.00
_cell.angle_beta   90.00
_cell.angle_gamma   90.00
#
_symmetry.space_group_name_H-M   'P 1'
#
loop_
_entity.id
_entity.type
_entity.pdbx_description
1 polymer ?
#
loop_
_entity_poly.entity_id
_entity_poly.type
_entity_poly.pdbx_seq_one_letter_code
_entity_poly.pdbx_strand_id
1 'polypeptide(L)'
;MVLDDDTPNTPEIDRDDEVRDPDYVPDEDGTDSDSQKGTEPKRKMGPQNWSRESNKRLRMEGRAYKGMKKTDRHFTFSAEKDCRKVQERKCTEACNKRNRHFRDFTDDERQKIFIGFWENMNWKEKKIFLNGLVHRECVQVRTVEKGDINIF
;
A
#
# COMPACT_ATOMS: atom_id res chain seq x y z
N MET A 1 1.79 21.82 28.30
CA MET A 1 1.71 20.36 28.28
C MET A 1 1.55 19.95 26.84
N VAL A 2 2.58 19.26 26.32
CA VAL A 2 2.68 18.75 24.95
C VAL A 2 1.88 17.45 24.88
N LEU A 3 1.15 17.21 23.79
CA LEU A 3 1.21 15.93 23.06
C LEU A 3 0.76 16.20 21.62
N ASP A 4 1.74 16.18 20.74
CA ASP A 4 1.63 16.10 19.29
C ASP A 4 0.94 14.79 18.88
N ASP A 5 -0.11 14.87 18.05
CA ASP A 5 -0.69 13.72 17.35
C ASP A 5 -0.06 13.63 15.95
N ASP A 6 1.27 13.55 15.91
CA ASP A 6 2.01 13.04 14.75
C ASP A 6 1.74 11.54 14.66
N THR A 7 0.61 11.17 14.08
CA THR A 7 0.40 9.79 13.62
C THR A 7 1.30 9.58 12.41
N PRO A 8 2.36 8.74 12.50
CA PRO A 8 3.16 8.41 11.33
C PRO A 8 2.24 7.74 10.33
N ASN A 9 2.24 8.26 9.09
CA ASN A 9 1.64 7.61 7.93
C ASN A 9 2.35 6.26 7.73
N THR A 10 1.90 5.24 8.45
CA THR A 10 2.32 3.86 8.24
C THR A 10 1.89 3.50 6.83
N PRO A 11 2.82 3.15 5.92
CA PRO A 11 2.40 2.45 4.72
C PRO A 11 1.63 1.21 5.20
N GLU A 12 0.33 1.13 4.89
CA GLU A 12 -0.44 -0.10 5.07
C GLU A 12 0.25 -1.17 4.21
N ILE A 13 1.19 -1.86 4.83
CA ILE A 13 1.73 -3.13 4.35
C ILE A 13 0.52 -4.06 4.36
N ASP A 14 0.11 -4.51 3.17
CA ASP A 14 -0.96 -5.51 3.00
C ASP A 14 -0.55 -6.77 3.77
N ARG A 15 -1.02 -6.89 5.02
CA ARG A 15 -0.91 -8.09 5.87
C ARG A 15 -1.83 -9.23 5.42
N ASP A 16 -2.51 -9.07 4.30
CA ASP A 16 -3.42 -10.09 3.75
C ASP A 16 -2.73 -11.10 2.83
N ASP A 17 -1.38 -11.07 2.73
CA ASP A 17 -0.56 -12.09 2.06
C ASP A 17 0.11 -13.08 3.05
N GLU A 18 -0.10 -12.95 4.37
CA GLU A 18 0.43 -13.90 5.36
C GLU A 18 -0.61 -14.98 5.74
N VAL A 19 -0.45 -16.13 5.08
CA VAL A 19 -0.61 -17.50 5.59
C VAL A 19 -1.58 -17.67 6.77
N ARG A 20 -2.81 -18.08 6.46
CA ARG A 20 -3.62 -18.81 7.44
C ARG A 20 -2.99 -20.19 7.62
N ASP A 21 -2.55 -20.48 8.86
CA ASP A 21 -1.88 -21.70 9.30
C ASP A 21 -2.49 -22.98 8.69
N PRO A 22 -1.73 -23.77 7.91
CA PRO A 22 -2.21 -25.01 7.29
C PRO A 22 -2.54 -26.12 8.32
N ASP A 23 -2.16 -25.98 9.59
CA ASP A 23 -2.34 -27.03 10.60
C ASP A 23 -3.55 -26.81 11.53
N TYR A 24 -4.44 -25.85 11.23
CA TYR A 24 -5.72 -25.74 11.95
C TYR A 24 -6.68 -26.86 11.53
N VAL A 25 -6.64 -27.99 12.24
CA VAL A 25 -7.58 -29.10 12.13
C VAL A 25 -8.70 -28.93 13.17
N PRO A 26 -9.96 -28.69 12.77
CA PRO A 26 -11.09 -28.81 13.68
C PRO A 26 -11.33 -30.30 13.97
N ASP A 27 -11.24 -30.69 15.24
CA ASP A 27 -11.61 -32.03 15.70
C ASP A 27 -13.12 -32.24 15.51
N GLU A 28 -13.51 -33.11 14.58
CA GLU A 28 -14.90 -33.56 14.46
C GLU A 28 -14.92 -35.07 14.17
N ASP A 29 -15.76 -35.73 14.97
CA ASP A 29 -15.98 -37.16 15.19
C ASP A 29 -16.35 -37.96 13.92
N GLY A 30 -16.19 -39.28 14.00
CA GLY A 30 -16.04 -40.16 12.84
C GLY A 30 -17.29 -40.33 11.96
N THR A 31 -17.05 -40.58 10.67
CA THR A 31 -17.61 -41.72 9.93
C THR A 31 -16.97 -41.83 8.54
N ASP A 32 -16.68 -43.08 8.20
CA ASP A 32 -15.90 -43.55 7.04
C ASP A 32 -16.81 -43.67 5.81
N SER A 33 -16.46 -43.04 4.68
CA SER A 33 -16.62 -43.67 3.35
C SER A 33 -16.03 -42.84 2.20
N ASP A 34 -15.27 -43.58 1.41
CA ASP A 34 -14.47 -43.34 0.21
C ASP A 34 -15.08 -42.48 -0.94
N SER A 35 -14.16 -41.80 -1.63
CA SER A 35 -14.21 -41.32 -3.03
C SER A 35 -15.21 -40.24 -3.44
N GLN A 36 -14.70 -39.00 -3.53
CA GLN A 36 -14.79 -38.18 -4.76
C GLN A 36 -13.93 -36.91 -4.64
N LYS A 37 -13.06 -36.69 -5.63
CA LYS A 37 -12.20 -35.50 -5.77
C LYS A 37 -13.09 -34.27 -6.02
N GLY A 38 -13.53 -33.64 -4.94
CA GLY A 38 -14.35 -32.43 -5.00
C GLY A 38 -13.57 -31.29 -5.64
N THR A 39 -13.94 -30.92 -6.87
CA THR A 39 -13.64 -29.58 -7.36
C THR A 39 -14.36 -28.63 -6.42
N GLU A 40 -13.62 -27.85 -5.63
CA GLU A 40 -14.24 -26.82 -4.80
C GLU A 40 -15.20 -26.00 -5.69
N PRO A 41 -16.46 -25.84 -5.30
CA PRO A 41 -17.40 -25.08 -6.10
C PRO A 41 -16.85 -23.67 -6.24
N LYS A 42 -16.55 -23.25 -7.48
CA LYS A 42 -16.18 -21.87 -7.82
C LYS A 42 -17.23 -20.96 -7.19
N ARG A 43 -16.89 -20.31 -6.08
CA ARG A 43 -17.81 -19.44 -5.34
C ARG A 43 -18.41 -18.48 -6.35
N LYS A 44 -19.73 -18.55 -6.54
CA LYS A 44 -20.43 -17.60 -7.42
C LYS A 44 -20.06 -16.19 -6.95
N MET A 45 -19.69 -15.31 -7.87
CA MET A 45 -19.33 -13.93 -7.54
C MET A 45 -20.54 -13.24 -6.90
N GLY A 46 -20.57 -13.19 -5.57
CA GLY A 46 -21.61 -12.48 -4.83
C GLY A 46 -21.40 -10.97 -4.90
N PRO A 47 -22.41 -10.16 -4.53
CA PRO A 47 -22.32 -8.70 -4.51
C PRO A 47 -21.10 -8.16 -3.76
N GLN A 48 -20.67 -8.87 -2.70
CA GLN A 48 -19.47 -8.53 -1.93
C GLN A 48 -18.18 -8.59 -2.77
N ASN A 49 -18.06 -9.55 -3.68
CA ASN A 49 -16.91 -9.65 -4.59
C ASN A 49 -16.96 -8.54 -5.64
N TRP A 50 -18.15 -8.12 -6.09
CA TRP A 50 -18.30 -6.98 -7.00
C TRP A 50 -17.95 -5.65 -6.32
N SER A 51 -18.36 -5.45 -5.06
CA SER A 51 -17.97 -4.27 -4.29
C SER A 51 -16.46 -4.23 -4.05
N ARG A 52 -15.84 -5.38 -3.74
CA ARG A 52 -14.38 -5.50 -3.60
C ARG A 52 -13.65 -5.15 -4.90
N GLU A 53 -14.05 -5.74 -6.02
CA GLU A 53 -13.39 -5.50 -7.32
C GLU A 53 -13.62 -4.05 -7.80
N SER A 54 -14.82 -3.51 -7.61
CA SER A 54 -15.13 -2.11 -7.91
C SER A 54 -14.27 -1.15 -7.07
N ASN A 55 -14.18 -1.37 -5.75
CA ASN A 55 -13.33 -0.56 -4.88
C ASN A 55 -11.84 -0.70 -5.21
N LYS A 56 -11.40 -1.90 -5.58
CA LYS A 56 -10.03 -2.13 -6.07
C LYS A 56 -9.77 -1.27 -7.29
N ARG A 57 -10.66 -1.28 -8.29
CA ARG A 57 -10.54 -0.42 -9.48
C ARG A 57 -10.60 1.08 -9.15
N LEU A 58 -11.48 1.51 -8.26
CA LEU A 58 -11.53 2.92 -7.83
C LEU A 58 -10.24 3.35 -7.12
N ARG A 59 -9.69 2.49 -6.24
CA ARG A 59 -8.39 2.71 -5.59
C ARG A 59 -7.25 2.73 -6.61
N MET A 60 -7.31 1.89 -7.63
CA MET A 60 -6.36 1.90 -8.75
C MET A 60 -6.37 3.25 -9.46
N GLU A 61 -7.54 3.74 -9.83
CA GLU A 61 -7.74 4.99 -10.56
C GLU A 61 -7.49 6.23 -9.68
N GLY A 62 -7.22 6.06 -8.39
CA GLY A 62 -7.07 7.16 -7.43
C GLY A 62 -8.38 7.91 -7.16
N ARG A 63 -9.53 7.29 -7.46
CA ARG A 63 -10.85 7.88 -7.23
C ARG A 63 -11.34 7.64 -5.81
N ALA A 64 -12.40 8.36 -5.43
CA ALA A 64 -13.05 8.13 -4.16
C ALA A 64 -13.65 6.71 -4.12
N TYR A 65 -13.51 6.03 -3.00
CA TYR A 65 -13.98 4.64 -2.84
C TYR A 65 -14.43 4.38 -1.41
N LYS A 66 -15.13 3.25 -1.20
CA LYS A 66 -15.58 2.83 0.13
C LYS A 66 -14.57 1.86 0.73
N GLY A 67 -13.85 2.29 1.75
CA GLY A 67 -13.01 1.45 2.61
C GLY A 67 -13.84 0.57 3.55
N MET A 68 -13.22 -0.49 4.03
CA MET A 68 -13.86 -1.43 4.95
C MET A 68 -13.75 -0.90 6.39
N LYS A 69 -14.87 -0.82 7.09
CA LYS A 69 -14.95 -0.37 8.48
C LYS A 69 -15.73 -1.39 9.30
N LYS A 70 -15.28 -1.62 10.53
CA LYS A 70 -16.00 -2.45 11.49
C LYS A 70 -17.17 -1.65 12.06
N THR A 71 -18.38 -2.12 11.78
CA THR A 71 -19.63 -1.58 12.33
C THR A 71 -20.33 -2.73 13.03
N ASP A 72 -20.54 -2.57 14.33
CA ASP A 72 -21.28 -3.52 15.17
C ASP A 72 -20.95 -5.00 14.87
N ARG A 73 -19.67 -5.35 15.10
CA ARG A 73 -19.07 -6.69 14.91
C ARG A 73 -18.87 -7.17 13.47
N HIS A 74 -19.45 -6.52 12.45
CA HIS A 74 -19.26 -6.88 11.05
C HIS A 74 -18.40 -5.87 10.28
N PHE A 75 -17.64 -6.34 9.29
CA PHE A 75 -16.89 -5.47 8.40
C PHE A 75 -17.72 -5.11 7.17
N THR A 76 -17.95 -3.81 6.96
CA THR A 76 -18.77 -3.28 5.85
C THR A 76 -18.01 -2.21 5.08
N PHE A 77 -18.31 -2.03 3.79
CA PHE A 77 -17.75 -0.95 2.98
C PHE A 77 -18.48 0.37 3.26
N SER A 78 -18.16 1.01 4.37
CA SER A 78 -18.84 2.23 4.84
C SER A 78 -17.90 3.41 5.12
N ALA A 79 -16.58 3.22 5.13
CA ALA A 79 -15.64 4.33 5.27
C ALA A 79 -15.41 5.02 3.92
N GLU A 80 -15.81 6.27 3.79
CA GLU A 80 -15.51 7.03 2.57
C GLU A 80 -14.02 7.41 2.53
N LYS A 81 -13.38 7.19 1.38
CA LYS A 81 -12.00 7.59 1.10
C LYS A 81 -12.03 8.55 -0.07
N ASP A 82 -11.40 9.72 0.11
CA ASP A 82 -11.37 10.76 -0.90
C ASP A 82 -10.55 10.37 -2.14
N CYS A 83 -10.82 11.06 -3.25
CA CYS A 83 -9.99 10.98 -4.44
C CYS A 83 -8.59 11.57 -4.21
N ARG A 84 -7.61 11.01 -4.91
CA ARG A 84 -6.25 11.56 -5.00
C ARG A 84 -6.31 12.87 -5.78
N LYS A 85 -5.54 13.86 -5.32
CA LYS A 85 -5.40 15.17 -5.97
C LYS A 85 -3.94 15.58 -5.96
N VAL A 86 -3.50 16.28 -7.00
CA VAL A 86 -2.20 16.97 -6.97
C VAL A 86 -2.30 18.09 -5.94
N GLN A 87 -1.40 18.06 -4.97
CA GLN A 87 -1.33 19.13 -3.97
C GLN A 87 -0.61 20.35 -4.54
N GLU A 88 -1.01 21.51 -4.03
CA GLU A 88 -0.33 22.77 -4.31
C GLU A 88 1.17 22.68 -3.99
N ARG A 89 1.98 23.42 -4.75
CA ARG A 89 3.41 23.55 -4.51
C ARG A 89 3.66 24.30 -3.21
N LYS A 90 3.81 23.55 -2.12
CA LYS A 90 4.33 24.09 -0.87
C LYS A 90 5.85 23.95 -0.86
N CYS A 91 6.52 25.09 -0.97
CA CYS A 91 7.96 25.15 -0.94
C CYS A 91 8.46 25.94 0.26
N THR A 92 9.30 25.31 1.07
CA THR A 92 10.01 25.95 2.18
C THR A 92 11.49 26.13 1.80
N GLU A 93 12.28 26.74 2.68
CA GLU A 93 13.74 26.86 2.51
C GLU A 93 14.43 25.52 2.19
N ALA A 94 13.84 24.39 2.61
CA ALA A 94 14.35 23.07 2.30
C ALA A 94 14.38 22.76 0.78
N CYS A 95 13.51 23.36 -0.03
CA CYS A 95 13.51 23.15 -1.49
C CYS A 95 14.77 23.66 -2.17
N ASN A 96 15.42 24.68 -1.61
CA ASN A 96 16.56 25.35 -2.24
C ASN A 96 17.86 24.57 -2.02
N LYS A 97 17.82 23.44 -1.29
CA LYS A 97 18.98 22.58 -1.09
C LYS A 97 19.42 21.96 -2.42
N ARG A 98 20.74 21.90 -2.63
CA ARG A 98 21.40 21.51 -3.90
C ARG A 98 20.95 20.17 -4.53
N ASN A 99 20.43 19.24 -3.72
CA ASN A 99 19.98 17.92 -4.18
C ASN A 99 18.44 17.81 -4.25
N ARG A 100 17.72 18.94 -4.32
CA ARG A 100 16.26 18.96 -4.46
C ARG A 100 15.85 19.67 -5.74
N HIS A 101 15.30 18.89 -6.65
CA HIS A 101 14.84 19.30 -7.98
C HIS A 101 13.40 19.83 -7.97
N PHE A 102 13.05 20.63 -6.95
CA PHE A 102 11.66 21.07 -6.74
C PHE A 102 11.14 21.97 -7.88
N ARG A 103 12.05 22.76 -8.48
CA ARG A 103 11.71 23.72 -9.55
C ARG A 103 11.83 23.13 -10.96
N ASP A 104 12.35 21.91 -11.07
CA ASP A 104 12.67 21.30 -12.36
C ASP A 104 11.41 20.81 -13.09
N PHE A 105 10.28 20.71 -12.39
CA PHE A 105 8.99 20.34 -12.93
C PHE A 105 7.99 21.49 -12.86
N THR A 106 7.39 21.78 -14.01
CA THR A 106 6.22 22.66 -14.13
C THR A 106 4.98 22.02 -13.52
N ASP A 107 3.95 22.81 -13.19
CA ASP A 107 2.69 22.26 -12.69
C ASP A 107 1.98 21.38 -13.72
N ASP A 108 2.11 21.70 -15.00
CA ASP A 108 1.57 20.88 -16.10
C ASP A 108 2.25 19.51 -16.17
N GLU A 109 3.57 19.44 -15.99
CA GLU A 109 4.30 18.18 -15.94
C GLU A 109 3.92 17.36 -14.71
N ARG A 110 3.76 18.01 -13.55
CA ARG A 110 3.26 17.35 -12.33
C ARG A 110 1.87 16.76 -12.55
N GLN A 111 0.98 17.50 -13.22
CA GLN A 111 -0.36 17.03 -13.55
C GLN A 111 -0.34 15.87 -14.55
N LYS A 112 0.51 15.94 -15.58
CA LYS A 112 0.68 14.84 -16.55
C LYS A 112 1.19 13.56 -15.89
N ILE A 113 2.20 13.68 -15.02
CA ILE A 113 2.72 12.55 -14.24
C ILE A 113 1.62 11.99 -13.34
N PHE A 114 0.84 12.85 -12.68
CA PHE A 114 -0.25 12.43 -11.82
C PHE A 114 -1.33 11.64 -12.56
N ILE A 115 -1.83 12.16 -13.68
CA ILE A 115 -2.85 11.49 -14.51
C ILE A 115 -2.28 10.18 -15.06
N GLY A 116 -1.07 10.22 -15.64
CA GLY A 116 -0.41 9.04 -16.18
C GLY A 116 -0.22 7.95 -15.12
N PHE A 117 0.17 8.32 -13.91
CA PHE A 117 0.35 7.37 -12.82
C PHE A 117 -0.99 6.83 -12.32
N TRP A 118 -1.96 7.67 -11.95
CA TRP A 118 -3.19 7.19 -11.29
C TRP A 118 -4.22 6.62 -12.26
N GLU A 119 -4.45 7.27 -13.39
CA GLU A 119 -5.55 6.91 -14.30
C GLU A 119 -5.12 5.90 -15.36
N ASN A 120 -3.86 5.95 -15.80
CA ASN A 120 -3.40 5.17 -16.96
C ASN A 120 -2.55 3.94 -16.62
N MET A 121 -2.28 3.65 -15.33
CA MET A 121 -1.45 2.51 -14.92
C MET A 121 -2.14 1.58 -13.92
N ASN A 122 -1.93 0.27 -14.11
CA ASN A 122 -2.27 -0.76 -13.13
C ASN A 122 -1.22 -0.88 -12.00
N TRP A 123 -1.46 -1.71 -10.96
CA TRP A 123 -0.53 -1.78 -9.82
C TRP A 123 0.85 -2.30 -10.20
N LYS A 124 0.89 -3.25 -11.15
CA LYS A 124 2.14 -3.84 -11.63
C LYS A 124 2.96 -2.79 -12.39
N GLU A 125 2.30 -2.04 -13.28
CA GLU A 125 2.90 -0.94 -14.03
C GLU A 125 3.38 0.18 -13.10
N LYS A 126 2.58 0.59 -12.13
CA LYS A 126 2.98 1.58 -11.11
C LYS A 126 4.22 1.13 -10.34
N LYS A 127 4.29 -0.15 -9.96
CA LYS A 127 5.46 -0.72 -9.28
C LYS A 127 6.71 -0.69 -10.16
N ILE A 128 6.57 -1.03 -11.44
CA ILE A 128 7.68 -0.97 -12.40
C ILE A 128 8.12 0.48 -12.61
N PHE A 129 7.17 1.39 -12.85
CA PHE A 129 7.41 2.81 -13.04
C PHE A 129 8.21 3.42 -11.87
N LEU A 130 7.76 3.21 -10.63
CA LEU A 130 8.47 3.72 -9.45
C LEU A 130 9.88 3.13 -9.30
N ASN A 131 10.04 1.83 -9.57
CA ASN A 131 11.37 1.21 -9.51
C ASN A 131 12.32 1.76 -10.60
N GLY A 132 11.80 2.16 -11.75
CA GLY A 132 12.59 2.79 -12.82
C GLY A 132 13.04 4.22 -12.50
N LEU A 133 12.40 4.90 -11.54
CA LEU A 133 12.73 6.28 -11.14
C LEU A 133 13.76 6.37 -10.01
N VAL A 134 14.06 5.26 -9.32
CA VAL A 134 14.92 5.26 -8.14
C VAL A 134 16.27 4.62 -8.48
N HIS A 135 17.35 5.37 -8.26
CA HIS A 135 18.69 4.80 -8.26
C HIS A 135 18.94 4.10 -6.93
N ARG A 136 19.35 2.82 -6.98
CA ARG A 136 19.67 2.02 -5.78
C ARG A 136 21.19 1.89 -5.69
N GLU A 137 21.74 2.39 -4.59
CA GLU A 137 23.17 2.22 -4.27
C GLU A 137 23.32 1.23 -3.10
N CYS A 138 24.25 0.30 -3.21
CA CYS A 138 24.60 -0.59 -2.11
C CYS A 138 25.39 0.19 -1.07
N VAL A 139 24.90 0.23 0.17
CA VAL A 139 25.63 0.88 1.28
C VAL A 139 26.77 -0.03 1.72
N GLN A 140 28.00 0.49 1.65
CA GLN A 140 29.19 -0.18 2.20
C GLN A 140 29.12 -0.12 3.73
N VAL A 141 29.13 -1.28 4.39
CA VAL A 141 29.18 -1.37 5.86
C VAL A 141 30.55 -0.85 6.31
N ARG A 142 30.56 0.20 7.13
CA ARG A 142 31.79 0.63 7.82
C ARG A 142 32.01 -0.27 9.03
N THR A 143 32.95 -1.19 8.94
CA THR A 143 33.52 -1.83 10.13
C THR A 143 34.35 -0.77 10.84
N VAL A 144 33.84 -0.20 11.93
CA VAL A 144 34.66 0.66 12.79
C VAL A 144 35.46 -0.28 13.68
N GLU A 145 36.76 -0.40 13.44
CA GLU A 145 37.63 -1.10 14.38
C GLU A 145 37.60 -0.35 15.73
N LYS A 146 37.37 -1.10 16.81
CA LYS A 146 37.44 -0.63 18.20
C LYS A 146 38.88 -0.24 18.53
N GLY A 147 39.32 0.95 18.11
CA GLY A 147 40.68 1.43 18.30
C GLY A 147 40.76 2.74 19.07
N ASP A 148 40.17 3.81 18.55
CA ASP A 148 40.57 5.16 19.00
C ASP A 148 39.37 6.01 19.42
N ILE A 149 38.90 5.80 20.65
CA ILE A 149 38.19 6.83 21.41
C ILE A 149 39.16 7.30 22.50
N ASN A 150 40.07 8.20 22.13
CA ASN A 150 40.81 9.01 23.10
C ASN A 150 39.98 10.26 23.38
N ILE A 151 39.26 10.26 24.50
CA ILE A 151 38.66 11.45 25.08
C ILE A 151 39.72 12.03 26.01
N PHE A 152 40.34 13.14 25.58
CA PHE A 152 41.03 14.08 26.46
C PHE A 152 40.17 15.33 26.61
#